data_AF-A0A940TSF0-F1
#
_entry.id   AF-A0A940TSF0-F1
#
_cell.length_a   1.000
_cell.length_b   1.000
_cell.length_c   1.000
_cell.angle_alpha   90.00
_cell.angle_beta   90.00
_cell.angle_gamma   90.00
#
_symmetry.space_group_name_H-M   'P 1'
#
loop_
_entity.id
_entity.type
_entity.pdbx_description
1 polymer ?
#
loop_
_entity_poly.entity_id
_entity_poly.type
_entity_poly.pdbx_seq_one_letter_code
_entity_poly.pdbx_strand_id
1 'polypeptide(L)' 'HVSEKPFLEMNPEDGQLLKIEEGEVVQVSTPKGRSFQMKVKFSSRPFPGVITAPSPCSVFEEERIASIKVESLKKGGN' A
#
# COMPACT_ATOMS: atom_id res chain seq x y z
N HIS A 1 -12.17 20.21 7.10
CA HIS A 1 -11.63 18.86 7.35
C HIS A 1 -10.53 18.62 6.32
N VAL A 2 -9.26 18.65 6.72
CA VAL A 2 -8.16 18.29 5.81
C VAL A 2 -8.08 16.77 5.86
N SER A 3 -8.62 16.08 4.86
CA SER A 3 -8.43 14.65 4.72
C SER A 3 -6.95 14.43 4.42
N GLU A 4 -6.20 13.82 5.35
CA GLU A 4 -4.86 13.35 5.04
C GLU A 4 -4.90 12.50 3.77
N LYS A 5 -3.90 12.64 2.90
CA LYS A 5 -3.84 11.82 1.68
C LYS A 5 -3.74 10.35 2.10
N PRO A 6 -4.49 9.45 1.45
CA PRO A 6 -4.48 8.04 1.81
C PRO A 6 -3.07 7.47 1.64
N PHE A 7 -2.59 6.79 2.68
CA PHE A 7 -1.29 6.13 2.71
C PHE A 7 -1.44 4.62 2.91
N LEU A 8 -0.41 3.90 2.50
CA LEU A 8 -0.30 2.46 2.68
C LEU A 8 0.68 2.19 3.82
N GLU A 9 0.18 1.64 4.93
CA GLU A 9 1.01 1.25 6.07
C GLU A 9 1.52 -0.17 5.89
N MET A 10 2.84 -0.33 5.96
CA MET A 10 3.55 -1.57 5.63
C MET A 10 4.64 -1.84 6.68
N ASN A 11 4.93 -3.12 6.94
CA ASN A 11 6.07 -3.49 7.76
C ASN A 11 7.40 -3.19 7.03
N PRO A 12 8.44 -2.63 7.68
CA PRO A 12 9.74 -2.39 7.06
C PRO A 12 10.37 -3.63 6.39
N GLU A 13 10.17 -4.84 6.95
CA GLU A 13 10.69 -6.09 6.38
C GLU A 13 10.07 -6.40 5.01
N ASP A 14 8.77 -6.16 4.88
CA ASP A 14 8.06 -6.29 3.60
C ASP A 14 8.55 -5.24 2.59
N GLY A 15 8.79 -4.00 3.06
CA GLY A 15 9.36 -2.94 2.24
C GLY A 15 10.72 -3.32 1.66
N GLN A 16 11.61 -3.88 2.50
CA GLN A 16 12.92 -4.37 2.06
C GLN A 16 12.80 -5.52 1.05
N LEU A 17 11.93 -6.51 1.32
CA LEU A 17 11.70 -7.66 0.45
C LEU A 17 11.18 -7.22 -0.93
N LEU A 18 10.29 -6.23 -0.95
CA LEU A 18 9.65 -5.70 -2.16
C LEU A 18 10.46 -4.57 -2.82
N LYS A 19 11.59 -4.15 -2.23
CA LYS A 19 12.42 -3.02 -2.70
C LYS A 19 11.64 -1.71 -2.80
N ILE A 20 10.75 -1.47 -1.85
CA ILE A 20 9.95 -0.25 -1.70
C ILE A 20 10.58 0.60 -0.59
N GLU A 21 10.62 1.91 -0.77
CA GLU A 21 11.17 2.84 0.23
C GLU A 21 10.08 3.58 1.02
N GLU A 22 10.46 4.08 2.21
CA GLU A 22 9.61 4.99 2.99
C GLU A 22 9.23 6.19 2.12
N GLY A 23 7.93 6.46 2.04
CA GLY A 23 7.41 7.56 1.26
C GLY A 23 7.39 7.36 -0.26
N GLU A 24 7.76 6.18 -0.76
CA GLU A 24 7.57 5.81 -2.16
C GLU A 24 6.09 5.78 -2.52
N VAL A 25 5.74 6.18 -3.74
CA VAL A 25 4.38 6.06 -4.27
C VAL A 25 4.27 4.73 -5.01
N VAL A 26 3.38 3.86 -4.54
CA VAL A 26 3.14 2.54 -5.11
C VAL A 26 1.76 2.46 -5.73
N GLN A 27 1.61 1.57 -6.71
CA GLN A 27 0.30 1.23 -7.25
C GLN A 27 -0.28 0.04 -6.49
N VAL A 28 -1.47 0.22 -5.95
CA VAL A 28 -2.25 -0.82 -5.27
C VAL A 28 -3.41 -1.22 -6.17
N SER A 29 -3.45 -2.49 -6.58
CA SER A 29 -4.52 -3.03 -7.43
C SER A 29 -5.39 -4.01 -6.65
N THR A 30 -6.71 -3.81 -6.73
CA THR A 30 -7.72 -4.69 -6.15
C THR A 30 -8.02 -5.87 -7.10
N PRO A 31 -8.57 -7.00 -6.61
CA PRO A 31 -8.98 -8.12 -7.47
C PRO A 31 -10.02 -7.74 -8.53
N LYS A 32 -10.77 -6.65 -8.30
CA LYS A 32 -11.77 -6.10 -9.23
C LYS A 32 -11.16 -5.19 -10.30
N GLY A 33 -9.83 -5.10 -10.39
CA GLY A 33 -9.13 -4.32 -11.41
C GLY A 33 -9.06 -2.82 -11.15
N ARG A 34 -9.55 -2.32 -10.01
CA ARG A 34 -9.35 -0.92 -9.60
C ARG A 34 -7.92 -0.73 -9.09
N SER A 35 -7.27 0.35 -9.50
CA SER A 35 -5.92 0.72 -9.05
C SER A 35 -5.90 2.08 -8.37
N PHE A 36 -5.04 2.22 -7.37
CA PHE A 36 -4.87 3.43 -6.58
C PHE A 36 -3.38 3.70 -6.37
N GLN A 37 -2.98 4.97 -6.39
CA GLN A 37 -1.62 5.36 -6.02
C GLN A 37 -1.61 5.84 -4.58
N MET A 38 -0.74 5.24 -3.77
CA MET A 38 -0.65 5.53 -2.34
C MET A 38 0.79 5.70 -1.92
N LYS A 39 1.04 6.64 -1.01
CA LYS A 39 2.36 6.84 -0.41
C LYS A 39 2.58 5.78 0.67
N VAL A 40 3.74 5.13 0.67
CA VAL A 40 4.10 4.12 1.67
C VAL A 40 4.53 4.79 2.96
N LYS A 41 4.10 4.21 4.07
CA LYS A 41 4.52 4.57 5.43
C LYS A 41 4.88 3.30 6.19
N PHE A 42 6.12 3.21 6.62
CA PHE A 42 6.61 2.09 7.41
C PHE A 42 6.22 2.22 8.87
N SER A 43 5.92 1.07 9.44
CA SER A 43 5.46 0.95 10.80
C SER A 43 5.66 -0.49 11.26
N SER A 44 6.07 -0.68 12.51
CA SER A 44 6.12 -2.02 13.11
C SER A 44 4.75 -2.50 13.61
N ARG A 45 3.67 -1.75 13.40
CA ARG A 45 2.31 -2.11 13.84
C ARG A 45 1.73 -3.28 13.03
N PRO A 46 1.80 -3.31 11.68
CA PRO A 46 1.39 -4.49 10.93
C PRO A 46 2.40 -5.63 11.11
N PHE A 47 1.89 -6.85 11.26
CA PHE A 47 2.72 -8.05 11.14
C PHE A 47 3.30 -8.17 9.71
N PRO A 48 4.49 -8.76 9.53
CA PRO A 48 5.03 -9.04 8.20
C PRO A 48 4.01 -9.79 7.31
N GLY A 49 3.91 -9.37 6.05
CA GLY A 49 2.91 -9.83 5.09
C GLY A 49 1.54 -9.16 5.20
N VAL A 50 1.32 -8.29 6.21
CA VAL A 50 0.07 -7.53 6.37
C VAL A 50 0.29 -6.08 5.95
N ILE A 51 -0.56 -5.62 5.02
CA ILE A 51 -0.59 -4.24 4.56
C ILE A 51 -1.93 -3.63 4.96
N THR A 52 -1.92 -2.40 5.47
CA THR A 52 -3.14 -1.72 5.92
C THR A 52 -3.28 -0.33 5.30
N ALA A 53 -4.50 0.18 5.23
CA ALA A 53 -4.77 1.58 4.90
C ALA A 53 -5.77 2.17 5.89
N PRO A 54 -5.62 3.44 6.32
CA PRO A 54 -6.56 4.09 7.24
C PRO A 54 -7.96 4.20 6.64
N SER A 55 -8.99 3.94 7.44
CA SER A 55 -10.38 4.18 7.06
C SER A 55 -10.75 5.67 7.24
N PRO A 56 -11.54 6.28 6.35
CA PRO A 56 -12.12 5.68 5.13
C PRO A 56 -11.09 5.59 3.99
N CYS A 57 -10.99 4.42 3.36
CA CYS A 57 -10.21 4.20 2.16
C CYS A 57 -11.07 3.48 1.12
N SER A 58 -11.30 4.11 -0.04
CA SER A 58 -12.13 3.57 -1.12
C SER A 58 -11.54 2.31 -1.80
N VAL A 59 -10.32 1.92 -1.40
CA VAL A 59 -9.67 0.68 -1.86
C VAL A 59 -10.46 -0.56 -1.40
N PHE A 60 -11.15 -0.50 -0.26
CA PHE A 60 -11.78 -1.64 0.40
C PHE A 60 -13.31 -1.52 0.50
N GLU A 61 -13.97 -0.95 -0.51
CA GLU A 61 -15.41 -0.59 -0.47
C GLU A 61 -16.38 -1.75 -0.20
N GLU A 62 -16.00 -3.02 -0.39
CA GLU A 62 -16.91 -4.16 -0.22
C GLU A 62 -16.37 -5.31 0.67
N GLU A 63 -15.05 -5.42 0.88
CA GLU A 63 -14.43 -6.50 1.65
C GLU A 63 -13.43 -5.94 2.66
N ARG A 64 -13.59 -6.29 3.95
CA ARG A 64 -12.69 -5.84 5.03
C ARG A 64 -11.28 -6.43 4.93
N ILE A 65 -11.13 -7.52 4.18
CA ILE A 65 -9.86 -8.20 3.88
C ILE A 65 -9.90 -8.51 2.39
N ALA A 66 -8.91 -8.04 1.65
CA ALA A 66 -8.77 -8.33 0.23
C ALA A 66 -7.31 -8.61 -0.12
N SER A 67 -7.08 -9.54 -1.05
CA SER A 67 -5.75 -9.74 -1.64
C SER A 67 -5.44 -8.59 -2.57
N ILE A 68 -4.41 -7.80 -2.27
CA ILE A 68 -3.97 -6.67 -3.09
C ILE A 68 -2.64 -6.98 -3.77
N LYS A 69 -2.47 -6.49 -5.00
CA LYS A 69 -1.17 -6.48 -5.66
C LYS A 69 -0.53 -5.11 -5.43
N VAL A 70 0.70 -5.09 -4.96
CA VAL A 70 1.50 -3.87 -4.76
C VAL A 70 2.67 -3.89 -5.72
N GLU A 71 2.80 -2.85 -6.54
CA GLU A 71 3.88 -2.70 -7.51
C GLU A 71 4.60 -1.36 -7.30
N SER A 72 5.93 -1.40 -7.35
CA SER A 72 6.74 -0.18 -7.43
C SER A 72 6.57 0.47 -8.79
N LEU A 73 6.48 1.81 -8.80
CA LEU A 73 6.44 2.60 -10.03
C LEU A 73 7.84 2.94 -10.56
N LYS A 74 8.91 2.62 -9.80
CA LYS A 74 10.28 2.75 -10.30
C LYS A 74 10.44 1.74 -11.44
N LYS A 75 10.68 2.23 -12.67
CA LYS A 75 11.07 1.37 -13.79
C LYS A 75 12.30 0.59 -13.34
N GLY A 76 12.23 -0.74 -13.43
CA GLY A 76 13.41 -1.58 -13.33
C GLY A 76 14.45 -1.05 -14.32
N GLY A 77 15.61 -0.65 -13.81
CA GLY A 77 16.76 -0.40 -14.64
C GLY A 77 17.23 -1.73 -15.21
N ASN A 78 16.82 -2.02 -16.44
CA ASN A 78 17.67 -2.52 -17.51
C ASN A 78 16.99 -2.30 -18.86
#